data_AF-A0ABD2PY87-F1
#
_entry.id   AF-A0ABD2PY87-F1
#
_cell.length_a   1.000
_cell.length_b   1.000
_cell.length_c   1.000
_cell.angle_alpha   90.00
_cell.angle_beta   90.00
_cell.angle_gamma   90.00
#
_symmetry.space_group_name_H-M   'P 1'
#
loop_
_entity.id
_entity.type
_entity.pdbx_description
1 polymer ?
#
loop_
_entity_poly.entity_id
_entity_poly.type
_entity_poly.pdbx_seq_one_letter_code
_entity_poly.pdbx_strand_id
1 'polypeptide(L)'
;MTNSVVEIKSDANFNEKFKEATSGSKVTVLYFTASWCGPCRMISPVYESLAVDYPRVNLLKIDVDKCRDTSESHGITGMPTFIFYIGAMKMDSFSGADPDRLRAKVAEINSNSGDKLESDWDVKRFQDICNCSDQEAKHYLTAFNNDFEAAISGYLESNGEMQPPAEQPKLPSNNLNSASSTSKFGTLSGLNANSSSEDEEGQAFYAGGSEGGGGQQILGPKKDNKASSSKNEEFVTKLFENAKKSGAEVMNSNRVDEPSDRKTKAFTGTAYRLGSDLRQPSTVMPGQSSSTENPPKPTVIKMWNNGFSLDDGPLRLFTDPASRDFLNSIQRGEVPNELLKSVHGGQANVMLEDHRNEEYKEPPKPKVVPFSGAGQTLGRPTPNIISSMPESAVSVEPGPEVDRNKPVTKIQVRLSDGSRILVELNHDHTVGDIRRSIMSQRPNYSATQFALMTTFPNKELENDAATLHEAKLLNSAIVQKLK
;
A
#
# COMPACT_ATOMS: atom_id res chain seq x y z
N MET A 1 -22.81 31.62 3.73
CA MET A 1 -21.48 31.53 4.37
C MET A 1 -20.53 31.03 3.30
N THR A 2 -19.59 31.87 2.84
CA THR A 2 -18.60 31.46 1.85
C THR A 2 -17.62 30.51 2.52
N ASN A 3 -17.56 29.27 2.02
CA ASN A 3 -16.59 28.30 2.50
C ASN A 3 -15.19 28.81 2.14
N SER A 4 -14.33 29.02 3.13
CA SER A 4 -13.01 29.63 2.96
C SER A 4 -11.93 28.72 3.51
N VAL A 5 -10.76 28.74 2.90
CA VAL A 5 -9.61 27.97 3.39
C VAL A 5 -9.21 28.46 4.79
N VAL A 6 -9.19 27.54 5.75
CA VAL A 6 -8.78 27.81 7.13
C VAL A 6 -7.26 27.64 7.23
N GLU A 7 -6.56 28.73 7.49
CA GLU A 7 -5.10 28.71 7.66
C GLU A 7 -4.73 28.40 9.13
N ILE A 8 -3.93 27.36 9.34
CA ILE A 8 -3.48 26.91 10.65
C ILE A 8 -2.03 27.36 10.85
N LYS A 9 -1.83 28.21 11.86
CA LYS A 9 -0.56 28.90 12.15
C LYS A 9 0.14 28.41 13.43
N SER A 10 -0.41 27.42 14.12
CA SER A 10 0.14 26.88 15.36
C SER A 10 -0.45 25.49 15.67
N ASP A 11 0.35 24.59 16.23
CA ASP A 11 -0.08 23.23 16.63
C ASP A 11 -1.26 23.23 17.63
N ALA A 12 -1.31 24.18 18.57
CA ALA A 12 -2.39 24.26 19.56
C ALA A 12 -3.78 24.42 18.93
N ASN A 13 -3.87 25.22 17.86
CA ASN A 13 -5.12 25.50 17.15
C ASN A 13 -5.50 24.39 16.16
N PHE A 14 -4.56 23.49 15.82
CA PHE A 14 -4.82 22.44 14.84
C PHE A 14 -5.91 21.49 15.34
N ASN A 15 -5.78 20.98 16.56
CA ASN A 15 -6.71 19.98 17.09
C ASN A 15 -8.16 20.49 17.18
N GLU A 16 -8.35 21.75 17.59
CA GLU A 16 -9.69 22.36 17.66
C GLU A 16 -10.29 22.53 16.27
N LYS A 17 -9.52 23.08 15.32
CA LYS A 17 -9.99 23.32 13.95
C LYS A 17 -10.18 22.03 13.16
N PHE A 18 -9.33 21.04 13.41
CA PHE A 18 -9.47 19.72 12.85
C PHE A 18 -10.75 19.06 13.36
N LYS A 19 -10.97 19.02 14.67
CA LYS A 19 -12.22 18.50 15.25
C LYS A 19 -13.45 19.23 14.70
N GLU A 20 -13.44 20.56 14.66
CA GLU A 20 -14.54 21.36 14.09
C GLU A 20 -14.84 20.99 12.63
N ALA A 21 -13.81 20.84 11.80
CA ALA A 21 -13.96 20.43 10.40
C ALA A 21 -14.42 18.97 10.25
N THR A 22 -14.09 18.11 11.21
CA THR A 22 -14.39 16.69 11.24
C THR A 22 -15.70 16.34 11.94
N SER A 23 -16.34 17.27 12.67
CA SER A 23 -17.58 17.04 13.45
C SER A 23 -18.83 16.70 12.62
N GLY A 24 -18.71 16.36 11.34
CA GLY A 24 -19.82 15.90 10.52
C GLY A 24 -19.36 15.04 9.34
N SER A 25 -20.29 14.64 8.48
CA SER A 25 -20.02 13.80 7.29
C SER A 25 -19.42 14.56 6.10
N LYS A 26 -18.84 15.74 6.34
CA LYS A 26 -18.20 16.55 5.29
C LYS A 26 -16.78 16.05 5.04
N VAL A 27 -16.40 16.07 3.76
CA VAL A 27 -15.01 15.81 3.37
C VAL A 27 -14.14 16.95 3.89
N THR A 28 -13.05 16.61 4.57
CA THR A 28 -12.04 17.54 5.05
C THR A 28 -10.72 17.28 4.34
N VAL A 29 -10.15 18.29 3.70
CA VAL A 29 -8.84 18.20 3.05
C VAL A 29 -7.83 18.99 3.87
N LEU A 30 -6.73 18.34 4.21
CA LEU A 30 -5.57 18.96 4.83
C LEU A 30 -4.51 19.20 3.76
N TYR A 31 -4.02 20.42 3.65
CA TYR A 31 -2.93 20.82 2.77
C TYR A 31 -1.71 21.22 3.59
N PHE A 32 -0.69 20.36 3.62
CA PHE A 32 0.61 20.65 4.23
C PHE A 32 1.53 21.36 3.23
N THR A 33 1.92 22.58 3.57
CA THR A 33 2.68 23.50 2.71
C THR A 33 3.86 24.14 3.46
N ALA A 34 4.80 24.72 2.72
CA ALA A 34 5.85 25.56 3.26
C ALA A 34 6.05 26.83 2.41
N SER A 35 6.44 27.94 3.05
CA SER A 35 6.65 29.22 2.37
C SER A 35 7.81 29.20 1.35
N TRP A 36 8.82 28.38 1.62
CA TRP A 36 10.01 28.16 0.80
C TRP A 36 9.83 27.11 -0.31
N CYS A 37 8.70 26.39 -0.33
CA CYS A 37 8.42 25.35 -1.31
C CYS A 37 7.87 25.94 -2.63
N GLY A 38 8.67 25.88 -3.69
CA GLY A 38 8.28 26.34 -5.04
C GLY A 38 7.01 25.67 -5.59
N PRO A 39 6.93 24.32 -5.62
CA PRO A 39 5.73 23.61 -6.07
C PRO A 39 4.47 23.96 -5.27
N CYS A 40 4.61 24.25 -3.98
CA CYS A 40 3.51 24.65 -3.10
C CYS A 40 2.90 26.00 -3.52
N ARG A 41 3.71 26.94 -4.01
CA ARG A 41 3.21 28.23 -4.55
C ARG A 41 2.38 28.04 -5.81
N MET A 42 2.71 27.05 -6.65
CA MET A 42 1.93 26.76 -7.86
C MET A 42 0.57 26.14 -7.54
N ILE A 43 0.50 25.25 -6.56
CA ILE A 43 -0.74 24.53 -6.23
C ILE A 43 -1.67 25.30 -5.27
N SER A 44 -1.15 26.25 -4.48
CA SER A 44 -1.95 27.00 -3.50
C SER A 44 -3.20 27.69 -4.10
N PRO A 45 -3.13 28.37 -5.27
CA PRO A 45 -4.31 28.98 -5.88
C PRO A 45 -5.35 27.94 -6.33
N VAL A 46 -4.90 26.77 -6.78
CA VAL A 46 -5.79 25.66 -7.17
C VAL A 46 -6.48 25.08 -5.93
N TYR A 47 -5.76 24.94 -4.83
CA TYR A 47 -6.34 24.51 -3.56
C TYR A 47 -7.39 25.51 -3.04
N GLU A 48 -7.13 26.80 -3.17
CA GLU A 48 -8.07 27.85 -2.78
C GLU A 48 -9.31 27.89 -3.70
N SER A 49 -9.18 27.53 -4.99
CA SER A 49 -10.33 27.42 -5.90
C SER A 49 -11.32 26.32 -5.48
N LEU A 50 -10.84 25.24 -4.84
CA LEU A 50 -11.70 24.17 -4.35
C LEU A 50 -12.75 24.65 -3.34
N ALA A 51 -12.46 25.73 -2.61
CA ALA A 51 -13.41 26.30 -1.65
C ALA A 51 -14.67 26.85 -2.34
N VAL A 52 -14.50 27.33 -3.58
CA VAL A 52 -15.56 27.85 -4.45
C VAL A 52 -16.26 26.70 -5.16
N ASP A 53 -15.50 25.75 -5.71
CA ASP A 53 -16.02 24.62 -6.49
C ASP A 53 -16.82 23.65 -5.61
N TYR A 54 -16.40 23.47 -4.34
CA TYR A 54 -16.97 22.51 -3.41
C TYR A 54 -17.35 23.16 -2.06
N PRO A 55 -18.52 23.81 -1.96
CA PRO A 55 -18.95 24.51 -0.74
C PRO A 55 -19.26 23.58 0.44
N ARG A 56 -19.28 22.26 0.23
CA ARG A 56 -19.48 21.23 1.27
C ARG A 56 -18.17 20.60 1.78
N VAL A 57 -17.01 21.00 1.26
CA VAL A 57 -15.70 20.44 1.61
C VAL A 57 -14.94 21.39 2.53
N ASN A 58 -14.50 20.93 3.70
CA ASN A 58 -13.68 21.73 4.60
C ASN A 58 -12.22 21.71 4.14
N LEU A 59 -11.59 22.88 4.03
CA LEU A 59 -10.22 23.01 3.53
C LEU A 59 -9.34 23.65 4.60
N LEU A 60 -8.34 22.89 5.06
CA LEU A 60 -7.36 23.35 6.04
C LEU A 60 -5.99 23.48 5.36
N LYS A 61 -5.32 24.60 5.57
CA LYS A 61 -3.96 24.85 5.08
C LYS A 61 -3.02 24.93 6.27
N ILE A 62 -2.04 24.03 6.32
CA ILE A 62 -1.12 23.85 7.43
C ILE A 62 0.29 24.20 6.97
N ASP A 63 0.88 25.19 7.64
CA ASP A 63 2.28 25.55 7.43
C ASP A 63 3.18 24.66 8.27
N VAL A 64 4.00 23.82 7.62
CA VAL A 64 4.87 22.85 8.30
C VAL A 64 5.94 23.50 9.16
N ASP A 65 6.34 24.74 8.84
CA ASP A 65 7.34 25.49 9.64
C ASP A 65 6.74 25.96 10.97
N LYS A 66 5.42 26.15 11.02
CA LYS A 66 4.69 26.64 12.21
C LYS A 66 3.97 25.54 12.98
N CYS A 67 3.65 24.42 12.33
CA CYS A 67 2.92 23.29 12.90
C CYS A 67 3.77 22.02 12.79
N ARG A 68 4.92 22.02 13.47
CA ARG A 68 5.95 20.98 13.30
C ARG A 68 5.50 19.66 13.92
N ASP A 69 4.97 19.70 15.14
CA ASP A 69 4.51 18.51 15.85
C ASP A 69 3.35 17.85 15.10
N THR A 70 2.42 18.66 14.58
CA THR A 70 1.31 18.20 13.73
C THR A 70 1.83 17.51 12.48
N SER A 71 2.79 18.13 11.78
CA SER A 71 3.36 17.60 10.54
C SER A 71 4.11 16.27 10.77
N GLU A 72 4.87 16.17 11.86
CA GLU A 72 5.57 14.94 12.26
C GLU A 72 4.56 13.83 12.63
N SER A 73 3.51 14.16 13.38
CA SER A 73 2.47 13.18 13.78
C SER A 73 1.69 12.60 12.59
N HIS A 74 1.49 13.38 11.54
CA HIS A 74 0.84 12.94 10.29
C HIS A 74 1.81 12.30 9.28
N GLY A 75 3.09 12.15 9.63
CA GLY A 75 4.09 11.48 8.79
C GLY A 75 4.46 12.25 7.52
N ILE A 76 4.45 13.59 7.57
CA ILE A 76 4.75 14.43 6.41
C ILE A 76 6.24 14.42 6.11
N THR A 77 6.63 13.82 4.97
CA THR A 77 8.03 13.70 4.52
C THR A 77 8.39 14.66 3.39
N GLY A 78 7.39 15.27 2.75
CA GLY A 78 7.59 16.21 1.65
C GLY A 78 6.37 17.11 1.43
N MET A 79 6.60 18.26 0.77
CA MET A 79 5.55 19.24 0.47
C MET A 79 5.49 19.52 -1.04
N PRO A 80 4.30 19.76 -1.60
CA PRO A 80 2.99 19.77 -0.93
C PRO A 80 2.48 18.34 -0.66
N THR A 81 1.81 18.14 0.47
CA THR A 81 1.10 16.88 0.77
C THR A 81 -0.36 17.17 1.12
N PHE A 82 -1.26 16.36 0.57
CA PHE A 82 -2.68 16.44 0.76
C PHE A 82 -3.19 15.19 1.48
N ILE A 83 -4.02 15.38 2.51
CA ILE A 83 -4.67 14.28 3.23
C ILE A 83 -6.18 14.52 3.24
N PHE A 84 -6.95 13.49 2.90
CA PHE A 84 -8.39 13.54 2.83
C PHE A 84 -8.99 12.79 4.00
N TYR A 85 -9.96 13.42 4.67
CA TYR A 85 -10.72 12.85 5.78
C TYR A 85 -12.21 12.91 5.48
N ILE A 86 -12.95 11.92 5.95
CA ILE A 86 -14.40 11.98 6.14
C ILE A 86 -14.64 11.72 7.62
N GLY A 87 -15.26 12.67 8.31
CA GLY A 87 -15.26 12.66 9.76
C GLY A 87 -13.84 12.59 10.31
N ALA A 88 -13.60 11.69 11.26
CA ALA A 88 -12.30 11.50 11.91
C ALA A 88 -11.40 10.46 11.20
N MET A 89 -11.86 9.90 10.08
CA MET A 89 -11.18 8.81 9.39
C MET A 89 -10.41 9.32 8.18
N LYS A 90 -9.14 8.92 8.08
CA LYS A 90 -8.29 9.22 6.92
C LYS A 90 -8.70 8.32 5.76
N MET A 91 -9.15 8.92 4.66
CA MET A 91 -9.59 8.23 3.45
C MET A 91 -8.42 7.95 2.50
N ASP A 92 -7.65 8.99 2.20
CA ASP A 92 -6.54 8.92 1.24
C ASP A 92 -5.51 10.00 1.54
N SER A 93 -4.31 9.87 0.98
CA SER A 93 -3.29 10.91 0.99
C SER A 93 -2.35 10.79 -0.20
N PHE A 94 -1.91 11.92 -0.73
CA PHE A 94 -0.84 11.94 -1.72
C PHE A 94 0.06 13.16 -1.57
N SER A 95 1.29 13.04 -2.07
CA SER A 95 2.28 14.12 -2.11
C SER A 95 2.58 14.52 -3.55
N GLY A 96 2.81 15.81 -3.78
CA GLY A 96 3.15 16.39 -5.08
C GLY A 96 2.19 17.49 -5.54
N ALA A 97 2.72 18.46 -6.30
CA ALA A 97 1.97 19.59 -6.84
C ALA A 97 1.25 19.21 -8.14
N ASP A 98 0.18 18.43 -8.03
CA ASP A 98 -0.62 17.96 -9.17
C ASP A 98 -2.07 18.48 -9.06
N PRO A 99 -2.46 19.49 -9.87
CA PRO A 99 -3.78 20.11 -9.79
C PRO A 99 -4.91 19.20 -10.26
N ASP A 100 -4.66 18.37 -11.28
CA ASP A 100 -5.69 17.49 -11.85
C ASP A 100 -5.97 16.34 -10.89
N ARG A 101 -4.92 15.75 -10.31
CA ARG A 101 -5.05 14.70 -9.29
C ARG A 101 -5.76 15.21 -8.04
N LEU A 102 -5.46 16.42 -7.59
CA LEU A 102 -6.12 17.05 -6.44
C LEU A 102 -7.63 17.19 -6.68
N ARG A 103 -8.03 17.74 -7.83
CA ARG A 103 -9.45 17.91 -8.20
C ARG A 103 -10.17 16.58 -8.37
N ALA A 104 -9.54 15.62 -9.04
CA ALA A 104 -10.11 14.29 -9.25
C ALA A 104 -10.38 13.57 -7.92
N LYS A 105 -9.42 13.62 -6.97
CA LYS A 105 -9.58 13.00 -5.65
C LYS A 105 -10.66 13.66 -4.81
N VAL A 106 -10.75 14.98 -4.81
CA VAL A 106 -11.84 15.70 -4.13
C VAL A 106 -13.19 15.29 -4.73
N ALA A 107 -13.31 15.23 -6.06
CA ALA A 107 -14.54 14.83 -6.73
C ALA A 107 -14.94 13.38 -6.41
N GLU A 108 -13.98 12.45 -6.43
CA GLU A 108 -14.18 11.03 -6.11
C GLU A 108 -14.66 10.82 -4.67
N ILE A 109 -14.01 11.47 -3.70
CA ILE A 109 -14.37 11.32 -2.28
C ILE A 109 -15.68 12.04 -1.97
N ASN A 110 -15.94 13.18 -2.63
CA ASN A 110 -17.19 13.94 -2.47
C ASN A 110 -18.39 13.27 -3.15
N SER A 111 -18.20 12.46 -4.21
CA SER A 111 -19.28 11.68 -4.81
C SER A 111 -19.60 10.42 -4.00
N ASN A 112 -18.59 9.79 -3.39
CA ASN A 112 -18.78 8.61 -2.55
C ASN A 112 -19.39 8.92 -1.17
N SER A 113 -19.36 10.17 -0.71
CA SER A 113 -19.98 10.61 0.55
C SER A 113 -21.51 10.79 0.46
N GLY A 114 -22.14 10.54 -0.71
CA GLY A 114 -23.59 10.48 -0.86
C GLY A 114 -24.17 9.09 -0.59
N ASP A 115 -24.90 8.94 0.51
CA ASP A 115 -25.78 7.83 0.94
C ASP A 115 -25.22 6.39 1.05
N LYS A 116 -24.21 5.99 0.26
CA LYS A 116 -23.74 4.59 0.21
C LYS A 116 -22.55 4.28 1.09
N LEU A 117 -21.63 5.23 1.27
CA LEU A 117 -20.46 5.01 2.11
C LEU A 117 -20.84 5.00 3.60
N GLU A 118 -21.84 5.80 4.00
CA GLU A 118 -22.40 5.83 5.37
C GLU A 118 -22.88 4.46 5.86
N SER A 119 -23.65 3.75 5.03
CA SER A 119 -24.20 2.45 5.40
C SER A 119 -23.17 1.35 5.60
N ASP A 120 -22.01 1.38 4.92
CA ASP A 120 -20.99 0.32 5.06
C ASP A 120 -19.96 0.65 6.15
N TRP A 121 -19.72 1.93 6.43
CA TRP A 121 -18.82 2.35 7.51
C TRP A 121 -19.48 2.34 8.88
N ASP A 122 -20.76 2.75 8.99
CA ASP A 122 -21.50 2.67 10.25
C ASP A 122 -21.60 1.22 10.72
N VAL A 123 -21.76 0.29 9.78
CA VAL A 123 -21.79 -1.16 10.06
C VAL A 123 -20.47 -1.62 10.65
N LYS A 124 -19.32 -1.28 10.06
CA LYS A 124 -18.01 -1.67 10.61
C LYS A 124 -17.73 -1.05 11.99
N ARG A 125 -18.06 0.23 12.16
CA ARG A 125 -17.88 0.91 13.45
C ARG A 125 -18.78 0.33 14.53
N PHE A 126 -20.01 -0.05 14.17
CA PHE A 126 -20.94 -0.71 15.06
C PHE A 126 -20.42 -2.09 15.47
N GLN A 127 -19.84 -2.85 14.55
CA GLN A 127 -19.18 -4.13 14.85
C GLN A 127 -18.00 -3.97 15.80
N ASP A 128 -17.14 -2.98 15.60
CA ASP A 128 -15.96 -2.76 16.45
C ASP A 128 -16.35 -2.44 17.90
N ILE A 129 -17.47 -1.74 18.11
CA ILE A 129 -17.93 -1.34 19.44
C ILE A 129 -18.75 -2.45 20.11
N CYS A 130 -19.69 -3.03 19.37
CA CYS A 130 -20.67 -3.98 19.89
C CYS A 130 -20.23 -5.45 19.77
N ASN A 131 -19.14 -5.72 19.03
CA ASN A 131 -18.63 -7.06 18.70
C ASN A 131 -19.72 -7.99 18.13
N CYS A 132 -20.51 -7.46 17.19
CA CYS A 132 -21.64 -8.14 16.57
C CYS A 132 -21.38 -8.48 15.07
N SER A 133 -22.30 -9.19 14.43
CA SER A 133 -22.21 -9.53 13.00
C SER A 133 -22.68 -8.39 12.07
N ASP A 134 -22.29 -8.42 10.79
CA ASP A 134 -22.76 -7.51 9.73
C ASP A 134 -24.28 -7.38 9.66
N GLN A 135 -24.99 -8.49 9.84
CA GLN A 135 -26.44 -8.52 9.70
C GLN A 135 -27.13 -7.87 10.89
N GLU A 136 -26.59 -8.06 12.11
CA GLU A 136 -27.09 -7.40 13.32
C GLU A 136 -26.85 -5.90 13.28
N ALA A 137 -25.64 -5.47 12.94
CA ALA A 137 -25.30 -4.06 12.81
C ALA A 137 -26.22 -3.36 11.79
N LYS A 138 -26.41 -3.96 10.61
CA LYS A 138 -27.34 -3.44 9.58
C LYS A 138 -28.78 -3.39 10.09
N HIS A 139 -29.22 -4.39 10.83
CA HIS A 139 -30.59 -4.44 11.35
C HIS A 139 -30.85 -3.33 12.37
N TYR A 140 -29.97 -3.14 13.35
CA TYR A 140 -30.10 -2.12 14.37
C TYR A 140 -29.98 -0.71 13.77
N LEU A 141 -29.01 -0.47 12.89
CA LEU A 141 -28.92 0.81 12.20
C LEU A 141 -30.18 1.11 11.39
N THR A 142 -30.73 0.12 10.68
CA THR A 142 -31.98 0.31 9.93
C THR A 142 -33.18 0.57 10.87
N ALA A 143 -33.27 -0.13 12.00
CA ALA A 143 -34.37 0.02 12.97
C ALA A 143 -34.43 1.42 13.60
N PHE A 144 -33.27 2.06 13.77
CA PHE A 144 -33.15 3.41 14.33
C PHE A 144 -32.96 4.49 13.25
N ASN A 145 -33.36 4.24 11.99
CA ASN A 145 -33.22 5.19 10.88
C ASN A 145 -31.79 5.73 10.69
N ASN A 146 -30.79 4.85 10.82
CA ASN A 146 -29.35 5.15 10.78
C ASN A 146 -28.85 6.10 11.88
N ASP A 147 -29.59 6.27 12.98
CA ASP A 147 -29.09 6.96 14.17
C ASP A 147 -28.15 6.04 14.96
N PHE A 148 -26.84 6.22 14.74
CA PHE A 148 -25.77 5.37 15.28
C PHE A 148 -25.78 5.28 16.81
N GLU A 149 -26.02 6.38 17.50
CA GLU A 149 -25.93 6.44 18.96
C GLU A 149 -27.14 5.77 19.62
N ALA A 150 -28.34 6.01 19.07
CA ALA A 150 -29.56 5.33 19.49
C ALA A 150 -29.49 3.81 19.20
N ALA A 151 -28.91 3.41 18.07
CA ALA A 151 -28.74 2.01 17.71
C ALA A 151 -27.81 1.24 18.66
N ILE A 152 -26.70 1.85 19.09
CA ILE A 152 -25.79 1.23 20.07
C ILE A 152 -26.46 1.10 21.43
N SER A 153 -27.17 2.13 21.90
CA SER A 153 -27.92 2.07 23.16
C SER A 153 -28.95 0.94 23.11
N GLY A 154 -29.70 0.84 22.03
CA GLY A 154 -30.69 -0.22 21.83
C GLY A 154 -30.08 -1.63 21.80
N TYR A 155 -28.90 -1.80 21.22
CA TYR A 155 -28.19 -3.09 21.18
C TYR A 155 -27.63 -3.51 22.55
N LEU A 156 -27.06 -2.56 23.30
CA LEU A 156 -26.53 -2.82 24.63
C LEU A 156 -27.63 -3.09 25.66
N GLU A 157 -28.78 -2.40 25.54
CA GLU A 157 -29.94 -2.61 26.40
C GLU A 157 -30.64 -3.95 26.12
N SER A 158 -30.60 -4.44 24.88
CA SER A 158 -31.19 -5.73 24.49
C SER A 158 -30.27 -6.93 24.74
N ASN A 159 -29.05 -6.74 25.26
CA ASN A 159 -28.02 -7.79 25.41
C ASN A 159 -27.80 -8.62 24.12
N GLY A 160 -28.01 -8.03 22.95
CA GLY A 160 -27.89 -8.73 21.66
C GLY A 160 -29.01 -9.74 21.36
N GLU A 161 -30.09 -9.81 22.16
CA GLU A 161 -31.24 -10.63 21.83
C GLU A 161 -32.11 -9.93 20.77
N MET A 162 -32.20 -10.52 19.57
CA MET A 162 -33.13 -10.11 18.52
C MET A 162 -34.57 -10.33 19.00
N GLN A 163 -35.18 -9.29 19.59
CA GLN A 163 -36.60 -9.28 19.87
C GLN A 163 -37.30 -8.38 18.85
N PRO A 164 -38.33 -8.86 18.13
CA PRO A 164 -39.10 -8.01 17.23
C PRO A 164 -39.69 -6.83 18.03
N PRO A 165 -39.71 -5.61 17.50
CA PRO A 165 -39.97 -4.43 18.32
C PRO A 165 -41.37 -4.51 18.94
N ALA A 166 -41.46 -4.28 20.24
CA ALA A 166 -42.70 -3.84 20.86
C ALA A 166 -43.04 -2.47 20.29
N GLU A 167 -44.18 -2.38 19.62
CA GLU A 167 -44.75 -1.15 19.10
C GLU A 167 -44.95 -0.14 20.24
N GLN A 168 -44.26 1.00 20.19
CA GLN A 168 -44.52 2.15 21.05
C GLN A 168 -45.36 3.21 20.32
N PRO A 169 -46.21 3.95 21.05
CA PRO A 169 -47.53 4.35 20.57
C PRO A 169 -47.52 5.57 19.64
N LYS A 170 -48.25 5.46 18.53
CA LYS A 170 -48.63 6.61 17.69
C LYS A 170 -49.79 7.37 18.31
N LEU A 171 -49.60 8.66 18.60
CA LEU A 171 -50.68 9.64 18.81
C LEU A 171 -51.23 10.14 17.46
N PRO A 172 -52.47 10.68 17.42
CA PRO A 172 -53.50 10.16 16.54
C PRO A 172 -53.58 10.76 15.13
N SER A 173 -54.18 9.93 14.30
CA SER A 173 -54.67 10.11 12.93
C SER A 173 -55.48 11.38 12.66
N ASN A 174 -55.27 11.95 11.47
CA ASN A 174 -56.36 12.53 10.69
C ASN A 174 -56.57 11.68 9.41
N ASN A 175 -57.67 10.95 9.42
CA ASN A 175 -58.21 10.18 8.30
C ASN A 175 -58.91 11.11 7.30
N LEU A 176 -58.71 10.87 6.02
CA LEU A 176 -59.72 11.07 4.98
C LEU A 176 -59.58 9.94 3.95
N ASN A 177 -60.41 8.91 4.11
CA ASN A 177 -61.26 8.24 3.10
C ASN A 177 -60.84 8.40 1.63
N SER A 178 -60.76 7.38 0.76
CA SER A 178 -61.58 6.18 0.63
C SER A 178 -61.14 5.34 -0.57
N ALA A 179 -61.61 4.08 -0.55
CA ALA A 179 -62.04 3.25 -1.68
C ALA A 179 -61.01 2.48 -2.52
N SER A 180 -61.26 1.17 -2.55
CA SER A 180 -60.59 0.10 -3.27
C SER A 180 -60.80 0.13 -4.80
N SER A 181 -59.78 -0.26 -5.56
CA SER A 181 -59.99 -1.05 -6.78
C SER A 181 -58.82 -2.01 -7.00
N THR A 182 -59.12 -3.30 -7.03
CA THR A 182 -58.28 -4.39 -7.52
C THR A 182 -57.86 -4.15 -8.98
N SER A 183 -56.56 -4.19 -9.26
CA SER A 183 -56.07 -4.44 -10.62
C SER A 183 -54.92 -5.46 -10.60
N LYS A 184 -55.05 -6.43 -11.50
CA LYS A 184 -54.09 -7.48 -11.81
C LYS A 184 -52.83 -6.84 -12.41
N PHE A 185 -51.74 -6.79 -11.64
CA PHE A 185 -50.39 -6.60 -12.18
C PHE A 185 -49.43 -7.54 -11.45
N GLY A 186 -48.72 -8.36 -12.23
CA GLY A 186 -47.67 -9.25 -11.74
C GLY A 186 -46.45 -8.43 -11.31
N THR A 187 -45.92 -8.77 -10.14
CA THR A 187 -44.75 -8.14 -9.52
C THR A 187 -43.44 -8.70 -10.10
N LEU A 188 -42.43 -7.83 -10.20
CA LEU A 188 -41.10 -7.98 -10.83
C LEU A 188 -40.17 -9.06 -10.23
N SER A 189 -40.69 -10.05 -9.50
CA SER A 189 -39.92 -11.09 -8.82
C SER A 189 -39.56 -12.30 -9.73
N GLY A 190 -39.76 -12.20 -11.04
CA GLY A 190 -39.52 -13.29 -12.00
C GLY A 190 -38.31 -13.12 -12.92
N LEU A 191 -37.54 -12.04 -12.83
CA LEU A 191 -36.48 -11.72 -13.79
C LEU A 191 -35.11 -12.34 -13.48
N ASN A 192 -35.05 -13.34 -12.59
CA ASN A 192 -33.81 -14.10 -12.39
C ASN A 192 -33.96 -15.53 -12.92
N ALA A 193 -33.93 -15.64 -14.24
CA ALA A 193 -33.68 -16.90 -14.94
C ALA A 193 -32.99 -16.63 -16.28
N ASN A 194 -31.70 -16.95 -16.34
CA ASN A 194 -30.99 -17.43 -17.53
C ASN A 194 -30.92 -16.46 -18.74
N SER A 195 -29.89 -15.60 -18.80
CA SER A 195 -29.50 -14.95 -20.06
C SER A 195 -28.68 -15.92 -20.92
N SER A 196 -29.39 -16.76 -21.67
CA SER A 196 -28.89 -17.42 -22.87
C SER A 196 -28.90 -16.42 -24.03
N SER A 197 -27.90 -16.51 -24.90
CA SER A 197 -27.71 -15.71 -26.10
C SER A 197 -28.98 -15.59 -26.94
N GLU A 198 -29.47 -14.37 -27.15
CA GLU A 198 -30.47 -14.07 -28.16
C GLU A 198 -29.97 -12.94 -29.05
N ASP A 199 -29.97 -13.26 -30.33
CA ASP A 199 -29.47 -12.49 -31.44
C ASP A 199 -30.17 -11.12 -31.56
N GLU A 200 -29.36 -10.07 -31.67
CA GLU A 200 -29.77 -8.68 -31.76
C GLU A 200 -30.33 -8.37 -33.18
N GLU A 201 -31.54 -8.87 -33.49
CA GLU A 201 -32.32 -8.38 -34.61
C GLU A 201 -32.94 -7.02 -34.27
N GLY A 202 -32.82 -6.06 -35.19
CA GLY A 202 -32.94 -4.63 -34.93
C GLY A 202 -34.20 -4.17 -34.18
N GLN A 203 -34.02 -3.15 -33.33
CA GLN A 203 -35.09 -2.48 -32.59
C GLN A 203 -36.28 -2.14 -33.49
N ALA A 204 -37.44 -2.72 -33.15
CA ALA A 204 -38.70 -2.48 -33.82
C ALA A 204 -39.38 -1.24 -33.24
N PHE A 205 -39.68 -0.26 -34.09
CA PHE A 205 -40.45 0.92 -33.72
C PHE A 205 -41.90 0.73 -34.17
N TYR A 206 -42.85 0.91 -33.25
CA TYR A 206 -44.28 0.92 -33.56
C TYR A 206 -44.75 2.37 -33.70
N ALA A 207 -45.27 2.72 -34.88
CA ALA A 207 -45.81 4.04 -35.15
C ALA A 207 -47.34 3.97 -35.29
N GLY A 208 -48.05 4.74 -34.46
CA GLY A 208 -49.48 5.07 -34.63
C GLY A 208 -50.45 4.31 -33.72
N GLY A 209 -51.28 5.06 -32.98
CA GLY A 209 -52.23 4.55 -31.99
C GLY A 209 -53.69 4.88 -32.28
N SER A 210 -54.56 4.02 -31.74
CA SER A 210 -55.84 4.24 -31.06
C SER A 210 -56.69 2.98 -31.23
N GLU A 211 -57.57 2.75 -30.26
CA GLU A 211 -58.25 1.48 -29.94
C GLU A 211 -59.07 0.93 -31.12
N GLY A 212 -58.42 0.23 -32.05
CA GLY A 212 -59.13 -0.33 -33.19
C GLY A 212 -58.27 -0.68 -34.41
N GLY A 213 -57.16 -1.39 -34.19
CA GLY A 213 -56.54 -2.22 -35.24
C GLY A 213 -55.48 -1.55 -36.12
N GLY A 214 -54.32 -2.23 -36.21
CA GLY A 214 -53.37 -2.07 -37.31
C GLY A 214 -52.21 -1.09 -37.10
N GLY A 215 -51.48 -1.18 -35.98
CA GLY A 215 -50.18 -0.50 -35.86
C GLY A 215 -49.13 -1.20 -36.71
N GLN A 216 -48.51 -0.49 -37.65
CA GLN A 216 -47.51 -1.05 -38.55
C GLN A 216 -46.12 -1.04 -37.88
N GLN A 217 -45.47 -2.20 -37.81
CA GLN A 217 -44.13 -2.34 -37.27
C GLN A 217 -43.10 -1.85 -38.30
N ILE A 218 -42.31 -0.85 -37.92
CA ILE A 218 -41.21 -0.32 -38.73
C ILE A 218 -39.91 -0.86 -38.15
N LEU A 219 -39.23 -1.71 -38.92
CA LEU A 219 -37.88 -2.18 -38.59
C LEU A 219 -36.89 -1.06 -38.90
N GLY A 220 -36.08 -0.68 -37.90
CA GLY A 220 -35.02 0.31 -38.09
C GLY A 220 -34.00 -0.13 -39.15
N PRO A 221 -33.32 0.81 -39.83
CA PRO A 221 -32.30 0.48 -40.82
C PRO A 221 -31.18 -0.35 -40.20
N LYS A 222 -30.75 -1.42 -40.90
CA LYS A 222 -29.61 -2.24 -40.49
C LYS A 222 -28.36 -1.36 -40.40
N LYS A 223 -27.62 -1.50 -39.31
CA LYS A 223 -26.40 -0.74 -39.05
C LYS A 223 -25.28 -1.31 -39.94
N ASP A 224 -25.22 -0.88 -41.20
CA ASP A 224 -24.38 -1.47 -42.26
C ASP A 224 -22.85 -1.25 -42.12
N ASN A 225 -22.34 -0.88 -40.96
CA ASN A 225 -20.90 -0.63 -40.72
C ASN A 225 -20.17 -1.76 -39.93
N LYS A 226 -20.77 -2.95 -39.78
CA LYS A 226 -20.24 -4.03 -38.90
C LYS A 226 -19.73 -5.30 -39.61
N ALA A 227 -19.56 -5.31 -40.93
CA ALA A 227 -19.13 -6.54 -41.64
C ALA A 227 -17.68 -6.98 -41.32
N SER A 228 -16.78 -6.07 -40.94
CA SER A 228 -15.39 -6.39 -40.56
C SER A 228 -15.22 -6.65 -39.06
N SER A 229 -15.93 -5.89 -38.23
CA SER A 229 -15.93 -6.03 -36.76
C SER A 229 -16.50 -7.38 -36.33
N SER A 230 -17.55 -7.87 -36.98
CA SER A 230 -18.15 -9.18 -36.69
C SER A 230 -17.19 -10.36 -36.91
N LYS A 231 -16.32 -10.30 -37.94
CA LYS A 231 -15.33 -11.37 -38.20
C LYS A 231 -14.22 -11.41 -37.15
N ASN A 232 -13.75 -10.23 -36.73
CA ASN A 232 -12.73 -10.13 -35.68
C ASN A 232 -13.31 -10.54 -34.32
N GLU A 233 -14.54 -10.13 -34.04
CA GLU A 233 -15.26 -10.50 -32.82
C GLU A 233 -15.44 -12.02 -32.72
N GLU A 234 -15.89 -12.67 -33.81
CA GLU A 234 -16.00 -14.13 -33.90
C GLU A 234 -14.64 -14.83 -33.72
N PHE A 235 -13.58 -14.26 -34.31
CA PHE A 235 -12.22 -14.78 -34.18
C PHE A 235 -11.72 -14.74 -32.74
N VAL A 236 -11.89 -13.62 -32.05
CA VAL A 236 -11.46 -13.49 -30.65
C VAL A 236 -12.31 -14.39 -29.74
N THR A 237 -13.62 -14.53 -29.99
CA THR A 237 -14.47 -15.48 -29.22
C THR A 237 -13.95 -16.90 -29.32
N LYS A 238 -13.66 -17.38 -30.55
CA LYS A 238 -13.09 -18.72 -30.77
C LYS A 238 -11.74 -18.91 -30.09
N LEU A 239 -10.94 -17.85 -30.02
CA LEU A 239 -9.63 -17.88 -29.37
C LEU A 239 -9.77 -18.06 -27.84
N PHE A 240 -10.64 -17.31 -27.17
CA PHE A 240 -10.91 -17.49 -25.74
C PHE A 240 -11.56 -18.85 -25.43
N GLU A 241 -12.48 -19.32 -26.29
CA GLU A 241 -13.07 -20.66 -26.16
C GLU A 241 -12.03 -21.77 -26.26
N ASN A 242 -11.09 -21.66 -27.21
CA ASN A 242 -10.02 -22.64 -27.38
C ASN A 242 -9.03 -22.59 -26.21
N ALA A 243 -8.67 -21.40 -25.72
CA ALA A 243 -7.82 -21.25 -24.55
C ALA A 243 -8.45 -21.90 -23.31
N LYS A 244 -9.78 -21.72 -23.13
CA LYS A 244 -10.53 -22.38 -22.05
C LYS A 244 -10.54 -23.90 -22.19
N LYS A 245 -10.67 -24.42 -23.42
CA LYS A 245 -10.60 -25.87 -23.71
C LYS A 245 -9.21 -26.46 -23.45
N SER A 246 -8.14 -25.69 -23.68
CA SER A 246 -6.76 -26.13 -23.43
C SER A 246 -6.34 -26.01 -21.96
N GLY A 247 -7.26 -25.64 -21.06
CA GLY A 247 -6.99 -25.59 -19.61
C GLY A 247 -6.64 -24.21 -19.05
N ALA A 248 -6.95 -23.12 -19.76
CA ALA A 248 -6.83 -21.77 -19.18
C ALA A 248 -7.90 -21.54 -18.11
N GLU A 249 -7.49 -21.03 -16.95
CA GLU A 249 -8.38 -20.66 -15.85
C GLU A 249 -8.88 -19.22 -16.00
N VAL A 250 -10.15 -18.98 -15.71
CA VAL A 250 -10.74 -17.62 -15.73
C VAL A 250 -10.33 -16.90 -14.45
N MET A 251 -9.49 -15.87 -14.58
CA MET A 251 -9.09 -15.02 -13.46
C MET A 251 -10.06 -13.83 -13.34
N ASN A 252 -10.69 -13.66 -12.17
CA ASN A 252 -11.57 -12.52 -11.92
C ASN A 252 -10.73 -11.24 -11.83
N SER A 253 -11.12 -10.17 -12.53
CA SER A 253 -10.42 -8.87 -12.57
C SER A 253 -10.34 -8.12 -11.22
N ASN A 254 -11.13 -8.52 -10.21
CA ASN A 254 -10.97 -8.04 -8.82
C ASN A 254 -9.85 -8.76 -8.04
N ARG A 255 -9.26 -9.78 -8.65
CA ARG A 255 -7.95 -10.33 -8.29
C ARG A 255 -7.02 -10.07 -9.46
N VAL A 256 -6.72 -8.79 -9.71
CA VAL A 256 -5.33 -8.49 -10.02
C VAL A 256 -4.57 -8.84 -8.75
N ASP A 257 -4.26 -10.12 -8.59
CA ASP A 257 -3.02 -10.52 -7.94
C ASP A 257 -1.94 -9.91 -8.84
N GLU A 258 -1.72 -8.60 -8.65
CA GLU A 258 -0.42 -7.98 -8.80
C GLU A 258 0.54 -9.02 -8.26
N PRO A 259 1.45 -9.53 -9.11
CA PRO A 259 2.05 -10.86 -8.99
C PRO A 259 2.29 -11.07 -7.52
N SER A 260 1.47 -11.95 -6.93
CA SER A 260 1.29 -12.04 -5.48
C SER A 260 2.57 -11.62 -4.79
N ASP A 261 2.47 -10.71 -3.83
CA ASP A 261 3.40 -10.65 -2.70
C ASP A 261 3.42 -12.05 -2.01
N ARG A 262 3.84 -13.12 -2.70
CA ARG A 262 4.97 -13.92 -2.25
C ARG A 262 6.02 -12.90 -1.93
N LYS A 263 5.92 -12.35 -0.71
CA LYS A 263 6.88 -11.49 -0.06
C LYS A 263 8.20 -11.91 -0.65
N THR A 264 8.72 -11.13 -1.61
CA THR A 264 10.10 -11.28 -2.00
C THR A 264 10.76 -11.16 -0.65
N LYS A 265 11.39 -12.24 -0.17
CA LYS A 265 11.93 -12.27 1.19
C LYS A 265 12.78 -11.02 1.24
N ALA A 266 12.31 -9.99 1.95
CA ALA A 266 12.84 -8.61 1.86
C ALA A 266 14.20 -8.50 2.55
N PHE A 267 14.86 -9.64 2.66
CA PHE A 267 16.08 -9.88 3.36
C PHE A 267 16.92 -10.82 2.50
N THR A 268 17.60 -10.21 1.52
CA THR A 268 18.78 -10.82 0.91
C THR A 268 19.95 -10.49 1.84
N GLY A 269 20.08 -11.28 2.90
CA GLY A 269 21.09 -11.08 3.93
C GLY A 269 21.28 -12.36 4.74
N THR A 270 22.43 -12.48 5.39
CA THR A 270 22.68 -13.54 6.37
C THR A 270 21.79 -13.31 7.59
N ALA A 271 20.87 -14.24 7.87
CA ALA A 271 19.96 -14.15 9.00
C ALA A 271 20.55 -14.90 10.20
N TYR A 272 20.46 -14.32 11.39
CA TYR A 272 20.92 -14.95 12.63
C TYR A 272 19.71 -15.41 13.43
N ARG A 273 19.59 -16.72 13.69
CA ARG A 273 18.53 -17.24 14.57
C ARG A 273 19.01 -17.12 16.01
N LEU A 274 18.29 -16.35 16.83
CA LEU A 274 18.52 -16.34 18.29
C LEU A 274 18.13 -17.73 18.84
N GLY A 275 19.04 -18.37 19.58
CA GLY A 275 18.78 -19.66 20.21
C GLY A 275 17.58 -19.58 21.16
N SER A 276 16.82 -20.67 21.27
CA SER A 276 15.60 -20.73 22.10
C SER A 276 15.86 -20.63 23.61
N ASP A 277 17.13 -20.72 24.04
CA ASP A 277 17.56 -20.62 25.43
C ASP A 277 18.78 -19.69 25.56
N LEU A 278 18.92 -19.05 26.75
CA LEU A 278 20.00 -18.12 27.12
C LEU A 278 21.43 -18.69 27.03
N ARG A 279 21.59 -19.99 26.74
CA ARG A 279 22.88 -20.68 26.60
C ARG A 279 23.24 -21.07 25.17
N GLN A 280 22.35 -20.89 24.20
CA GLN A 280 22.62 -21.24 22.80
C GLN A 280 23.05 -20.00 22.00
N PRO A 281 24.23 -20.00 21.36
CA PRO A 281 24.70 -18.89 20.54
C PRO A 281 23.85 -18.76 19.28
N SER A 282 23.76 -17.55 18.73
CA SER A 282 22.98 -17.29 17.52
C SER A 282 23.63 -17.97 16.30
N THR A 283 22.90 -18.86 15.63
CA THR A 283 23.40 -19.56 14.44
C THR A 283 23.12 -18.72 13.19
N VAL A 284 24.15 -18.54 12.34
CA VAL A 284 24.00 -17.91 11.03
C VAL A 284 23.33 -18.90 10.09
N MET A 285 22.16 -18.56 9.58
CA MET A 285 21.58 -19.28 8.45
C MET A 285 22.15 -18.66 7.18
N PRO A 286 22.95 -19.39 6.37
CA PRO A 286 23.31 -18.92 5.04
C PRO A 286 22.00 -18.70 4.28
N GLY A 287 21.78 -17.48 3.80
CA GLY A 287 20.64 -17.21 2.94
C GLY A 287 20.70 -18.19 1.79
N GLN A 288 19.60 -18.91 1.52
CA GLN A 288 19.49 -19.70 0.30
C GLN A 288 19.88 -18.77 -0.83
N SER A 289 21.02 -19.03 -1.48
CA SER A 289 21.24 -18.55 -2.83
C SER A 289 20.04 -19.11 -3.59
N SER A 290 19.08 -18.25 -3.91
CA SER A 290 18.13 -18.59 -4.94
C SER A 290 19.00 -19.05 -6.10
N SER A 291 18.85 -20.32 -6.49
CA SER A 291 19.19 -20.71 -7.85
C SER A 291 18.72 -19.56 -8.75
N THR A 292 19.56 -19.20 -9.71
CA THR A 292 19.28 -18.22 -10.75
C THR A 292 18.13 -18.72 -11.64
N GLU A 293 16.98 -19.03 -11.06
CA GLU A 293 15.73 -19.21 -11.75
C GLU A 293 15.18 -17.80 -11.89
N ASN A 294 15.27 -17.28 -13.11
CA ASN A 294 14.63 -16.01 -13.46
C ASN A 294 13.16 -16.10 -13.00
N PRO A 295 12.68 -15.11 -12.23
CA PRO A 295 11.30 -15.12 -11.75
C PRO A 295 10.34 -15.26 -12.95
N PRO A 296 9.22 -15.97 -12.79
CA PRO A 296 8.27 -16.13 -13.88
C PRO A 296 7.85 -14.75 -14.38
N LYS A 297 8.04 -14.47 -15.67
CA LYS A 297 7.64 -13.18 -16.27
C LYS A 297 6.17 -13.30 -16.67
N PRO A 298 5.24 -12.59 -16.00
CA PRO A 298 3.88 -12.49 -16.50
C PRO A 298 3.90 -11.61 -17.76
N THR A 299 3.27 -12.10 -18.83
CA THR A 299 3.00 -11.32 -20.03
C THR A 299 1.50 -11.33 -20.28
N VAL A 300 0.95 -10.13 -20.34
CA VAL A 300 -0.48 -9.89 -20.57
C VAL A 300 -0.69 -9.61 -22.05
N ILE A 301 -1.52 -10.42 -22.69
CA ILE A 301 -1.92 -10.23 -24.08
C ILE A 301 -3.30 -9.57 -24.06
N LYS A 302 -3.36 -8.31 -24.51
CA LYS A 302 -4.60 -7.53 -24.57
C LYS A 302 -5.19 -7.61 -25.96
N MET A 303 -6.42 -8.10 -26.09
CA MET A 303 -7.13 -8.28 -27.35
C MET A 303 -8.06 -7.10 -27.62
N TRP A 304 -7.68 -6.22 -28.54
CA TRP A 304 -8.44 -5.02 -28.93
C TRP A 304 -9.33 -5.29 -30.15
N ASN A 305 -10.21 -4.34 -30.50
CA ASN A 305 -11.08 -4.46 -31.68
C ASN A 305 -10.31 -4.63 -33.00
N ASN A 306 -9.21 -3.88 -33.15
CA ASN A 306 -8.42 -3.81 -34.38
C ASN A 306 -7.12 -4.62 -34.34
N GLY A 307 -6.76 -5.22 -33.20
CA GLY A 307 -5.50 -5.95 -33.06
C GLY A 307 -5.25 -6.43 -31.65
N PHE A 308 -4.01 -6.78 -31.33
CA PHE A 308 -3.61 -7.18 -29.98
C PHE A 308 -2.30 -6.48 -29.58
N SER A 309 -2.10 -6.25 -28.29
CA SER A 309 -0.84 -5.73 -27.75
C SER A 309 -0.27 -6.70 -26.71
N LEU A 310 1.05 -6.68 -26.57
CA LEU A 310 1.76 -7.38 -25.50
C LEU A 310 2.12 -6.37 -24.42
N ASP A 311 1.62 -6.58 -23.21
CA ASP A 311 1.74 -5.65 -22.08
C ASP A 311 1.32 -4.22 -22.49
N ASP A 312 2.26 -3.28 -22.39
CA ASP A 312 2.14 -1.87 -22.78
C ASP A 312 2.87 -1.57 -24.13
N GLY A 313 3.03 -2.61 -24.96
CA GLY A 313 3.71 -2.56 -26.25
C GLY A 313 2.81 -2.16 -27.43
N PRO A 314 3.39 -1.98 -28.62
CA PRO A 314 2.68 -1.50 -29.81
C PRO A 314 1.57 -2.46 -30.25
N LEU A 315 0.50 -1.90 -30.80
CA LEU A 315 -0.62 -2.65 -31.38
C LEU A 315 -0.17 -3.43 -32.62
N ARG A 316 -0.44 -4.74 -32.62
CA ARG A 316 -0.25 -5.64 -33.76
C ARG A 316 -1.62 -5.97 -34.38
N LEU A 317 -1.75 -5.80 -35.69
CA LEU A 317 -3.00 -6.10 -36.41
C LEU A 317 -3.21 -7.62 -36.53
N PHE A 318 -4.47 -8.07 -36.50
CA PHE A 318 -4.80 -9.49 -36.70
C PHE A 318 -4.42 -10.02 -38.09
N THR A 319 -4.36 -9.13 -39.09
CA THR A 319 -4.05 -9.46 -40.48
C THR A 319 -2.56 -9.44 -40.79
N ASP A 320 -1.72 -9.08 -39.82
CA ASP A 320 -0.27 -8.99 -40.03
C ASP A 320 0.35 -10.40 -40.17
N PRO A 321 1.05 -10.70 -41.27
CA PRO A 321 1.65 -12.02 -41.50
C PRO A 321 2.65 -12.45 -40.41
N ALA A 322 3.37 -11.52 -39.79
CA ALA A 322 4.34 -11.82 -38.73
C ALA A 322 3.66 -12.26 -37.42
N SER A 323 2.44 -11.77 -37.19
CA SER A 323 1.64 -12.05 -35.99
C SER A 323 0.82 -13.34 -36.09
N ARG A 324 0.75 -13.96 -37.28
CA ARG A 324 -0.05 -15.17 -37.54
C ARG A 324 0.46 -16.38 -36.76
N ASP A 325 1.77 -16.59 -36.70
CA ASP A 325 2.36 -17.73 -35.97
C ASP A 325 2.16 -17.59 -34.45
N PHE A 326 2.16 -16.35 -33.97
CA PHE A 326 1.84 -16.00 -32.59
C PHE A 326 0.38 -16.35 -32.25
N LEU A 327 -0.57 -15.86 -33.04
CA LEU A 327 -2.00 -16.13 -32.85
C LEU A 327 -2.34 -17.62 -32.97
N ASN A 328 -1.72 -18.33 -33.92
CA ASN A 328 -1.90 -19.77 -34.08
C ASN A 328 -1.44 -20.56 -32.85
N SER A 329 -0.39 -20.11 -32.17
CA SER A 329 0.11 -20.75 -30.95
C SER A 329 -0.89 -20.59 -29.81
N ILE A 330 -1.44 -19.38 -29.64
CA ILE A 330 -2.49 -19.10 -28.65
C ILE A 330 -3.76 -19.90 -28.95
N GLN A 331 -4.14 -19.99 -30.22
CA GLN A 331 -5.33 -20.74 -30.64
C GLN A 331 -5.20 -22.25 -30.36
N ARG A 332 -3.97 -22.78 -30.27
CA ARG A 332 -3.67 -24.15 -29.85
C ARG A 332 -3.48 -24.30 -28.34
N GLY A 333 -3.52 -23.21 -27.58
CA GLY A 333 -3.22 -23.20 -26.13
C GLY A 333 -1.73 -23.35 -25.81
N GLU A 334 -0.84 -23.10 -26.78
CA GLU A 334 0.62 -23.14 -26.62
C GLU A 334 1.17 -21.74 -26.33
N VAL A 335 2.20 -21.66 -25.49
CA VAL A 335 2.93 -20.40 -25.25
C VAL A 335 3.66 -19.99 -26.53
N PRO A 336 3.44 -18.77 -27.08
CA PRO A 336 4.12 -18.33 -28.29
C PRO A 336 5.64 -18.35 -28.15
N ASN A 337 6.32 -18.88 -29.18
CA ASN A 337 7.79 -18.99 -29.22
C ASN A 337 8.51 -17.65 -29.02
N GLU A 338 7.89 -16.54 -29.39
CA GLU A 338 8.40 -15.19 -29.17
C GLU A 338 8.55 -14.86 -27.67
N LEU A 339 7.59 -15.28 -26.85
CA LEU A 339 7.63 -15.08 -25.39
C LEU A 339 8.68 -16.00 -24.76
N LEU A 340 8.80 -17.24 -25.24
CA LEU A 340 9.82 -18.18 -24.76
C LEU A 340 11.25 -17.67 -25.01
N LYS A 341 11.51 -17.07 -26.18
CA LYS A 341 12.80 -16.46 -26.51
C LYS A 341 13.11 -15.24 -25.63
N SER A 342 12.09 -14.48 -25.24
CA SER A 342 12.25 -13.31 -24.36
C SER A 342 12.70 -13.71 -22.94
N VAL A 343 12.26 -14.86 -22.45
CA VAL A 343 12.42 -15.26 -21.03
C VAL A 343 13.74 -16.03 -20.75
N HIS A 344 14.61 -16.24 -21.75
CA HIS A 344 15.98 -16.79 -21.59
C HIS A 344 16.11 -17.96 -20.58
N GLY A 345 15.23 -18.96 -20.70
CA GLY A 345 15.25 -20.16 -19.84
C GLY A 345 14.46 -20.07 -18.52
N GLY A 346 13.75 -18.97 -18.25
CA GLY A 346 12.77 -18.88 -17.16
C GLY A 346 11.36 -19.34 -17.54
N GLN A 347 10.45 -19.37 -16.57
CA GLN A 347 9.03 -19.70 -16.78
C GLN A 347 8.27 -18.48 -17.33
N ALA A 348 7.48 -18.67 -18.40
CA ALA A 348 6.63 -17.62 -18.97
C ALA A 348 5.17 -17.86 -18.55
N ASN A 349 4.56 -16.88 -17.89
CA ASN A 349 3.14 -16.92 -17.55
C ASN A 349 2.38 -16.02 -18.53
N VAL A 350 1.49 -16.59 -19.34
CA VAL A 350 0.72 -15.84 -20.34
C VAL A 350 -0.70 -15.64 -19.84
N MET A 351 -1.14 -14.39 -19.83
CA MET A 351 -2.49 -13.98 -19.47
C MET A 351 -3.17 -13.35 -20.68
N LEU A 352 -4.49 -13.51 -20.81
CA LEU A 352 -5.25 -13.00 -21.93
C LEU A 352 -6.39 -12.10 -21.43
N GLU A 353 -6.40 -10.84 -21.85
CA GLU A 353 -7.41 -9.84 -21.50
C GLU A 353 -8.28 -9.50 -22.71
N ASP A 354 -9.60 -9.42 -22.49
CA ASP A 354 -10.59 -9.13 -23.53
C ASP A 354 -10.98 -7.65 -23.55
N HIS A 355 -10.45 -6.91 -24.51
CA HIS A 355 -10.65 -5.47 -24.69
C HIS A 355 -11.35 -5.19 -26.04
N ARG A 356 -12.18 -6.11 -26.55
CA ARG A 356 -12.83 -5.98 -27.87
C ARG A 356 -13.69 -4.73 -28.06
N ASN A 357 -14.21 -4.17 -26.97
CA ASN A 357 -15.03 -2.95 -26.99
C ASN A 357 -14.21 -1.67 -26.81
N GLU A 358 -12.89 -1.78 -26.62
CA GLU A 358 -11.98 -0.67 -26.38
C GLU A 358 -11.06 -0.42 -27.58
N GLU A 359 -10.79 0.85 -27.84
CA GLU A 359 -9.79 1.26 -28.83
C GLU A 359 -8.42 1.39 -28.15
N TYR A 360 -7.40 0.78 -28.75
CA TYR A 360 -6.04 0.83 -28.24
C TYR A 360 -5.51 2.27 -28.17
N LYS A 361 -5.03 2.66 -26.98
CA LYS A 361 -4.33 3.93 -26.75
C LYS A 361 -2.92 3.62 -26.30
N GLU A 362 -1.92 4.13 -27.03
CA GLU A 362 -0.51 3.94 -26.65
C GLU A 362 -0.26 4.51 -25.25
N PRO A 363 0.23 3.70 -24.30
CA PRO A 363 0.55 4.18 -22.97
C PRO A 363 1.71 5.19 -23.03
N PRO A 364 1.73 6.19 -22.14
CA PRO A 364 2.79 7.19 -22.13
C PRO A 364 4.15 6.51 -21.89
N LYS A 365 5.14 6.82 -22.73
CA LYS A 365 6.49 6.24 -22.62
C LYS A 365 7.01 6.42 -21.18
N PRO A 366 7.52 5.36 -20.53
CA PRO A 366 8.02 5.47 -19.17
C PRO A 366 9.13 6.52 -19.13
N LYS A 367 9.02 7.47 -18.19
CA LYS A 367 10.04 8.51 -18.01
C LYS A 367 11.35 7.82 -17.60
N VAL A 368 12.34 7.85 -18.49
CA VAL A 368 13.69 7.31 -18.20
C VAL A 368 14.21 8.03 -16.96
N VAL A 369 14.43 7.30 -15.87
CA VAL A 369 15.09 7.83 -14.67
C VAL A 369 16.60 7.69 -14.91
N PRO A 370 17.34 8.76 -15.21
CA PRO A 370 18.71 8.66 -15.75
C PRO A 370 19.74 8.11 -14.75
N PHE A 371 19.41 8.07 -13.46
CA PHE A 371 20.26 7.50 -12.42
C PHE A 371 19.39 6.75 -11.41
N SER A 372 19.58 5.44 -11.33
CA SER A 372 19.06 4.60 -10.25
C SER A 372 20.21 3.79 -9.66
N GLY A 373 20.24 3.64 -8.34
CA GLY A 373 21.32 2.96 -7.62
C GLY A 373 21.41 3.41 -6.16
N ALA A 374 21.84 2.51 -5.28
CA ALA A 374 22.13 2.85 -3.89
C ALA A 374 23.44 3.67 -3.82
N GLY A 375 23.34 4.96 -3.49
CA GLY A 375 24.50 5.84 -3.35
C GLY A 375 25.29 5.55 -2.07
N GLN A 376 26.62 5.42 -2.18
CA GLN A 376 27.54 5.37 -1.04
C GLN A 376 28.21 6.74 -0.88
N THR A 377 28.07 7.37 0.29
CA THR A 377 28.68 8.69 0.56
C THR A 377 30.18 8.55 0.81
N LEU A 378 31.00 9.13 -0.07
CA LEU A 378 32.46 9.21 0.05
C LEU A 378 32.84 10.27 1.10
N GLY A 379 32.73 9.95 2.39
CA GLY A 379 33.05 10.90 3.45
C GLY A 379 33.04 10.34 4.87
N ARG A 380 33.01 9.01 5.05
CA ARG A 380 33.13 8.43 6.39
C ARG A 380 34.58 8.58 6.86
N PRO A 381 34.84 9.14 8.06
CA PRO A 381 36.20 9.31 8.58
C PRO A 381 36.88 7.97 8.92
N THR A 382 36.14 6.86 8.92
CA THR A 382 36.67 5.50 9.11
C THR A 382 36.14 4.57 8.01
N PRO A 383 37.00 3.74 7.40
CA PRO A 383 36.57 2.76 6.40
C PRO A 383 35.56 1.76 7.01
N ASN A 384 34.61 1.32 6.19
CA ASN A 384 33.65 0.31 6.59
C ASN A 384 34.39 -1.04 6.72
N ILE A 385 34.41 -1.64 7.91
CA ILE A 385 35.02 -2.96 8.12
C ILE A 385 34.07 -3.99 7.50
N ILE A 386 34.32 -4.32 6.23
CA ILE A 386 33.63 -5.41 5.54
C ILE A 386 34.17 -6.71 6.14
N SER A 387 33.34 -7.43 6.88
CA SER A 387 33.68 -8.76 7.41
C SER A 387 33.67 -9.76 6.25
N SER A 388 34.69 -9.71 5.41
CA SER A 388 34.87 -10.62 4.29
C SER A 388 36.23 -11.30 4.39
N MET A 389 36.42 -12.18 5.38
CA MET A 389 37.44 -13.22 5.26
C MET A 389 37.05 -14.50 6.00
N PRO A 390 37.46 -15.65 5.45
CA PRO A 390 37.12 -16.96 5.97
C PRO A 390 37.86 -17.24 7.28
N GLU A 391 37.26 -18.11 8.07
CA GLU A 391 37.70 -18.64 9.35
C GLU A 391 39.03 -19.40 9.21
N SER A 392 40.13 -18.69 9.01
CA SER A 392 41.49 -19.26 8.97
C SER A 392 42.31 -18.65 10.10
N ALA A 393 42.35 -19.41 11.20
CA ALA A 393 43.40 -19.50 12.22
C ALA A 393 44.40 -18.32 12.27
N VAL A 394 43.99 -17.22 12.89
CA VAL A 394 44.94 -16.36 13.61
C VAL A 394 44.95 -16.88 15.04
N SER A 395 46.12 -17.26 15.56
CA SER A 395 46.30 -17.67 16.96
C SER A 395 45.81 -16.54 17.88
N VAL A 396 44.58 -16.65 18.35
CA VAL A 396 44.01 -15.73 19.34
C VAL A 396 44.68 -16.05 20.66
N GLU A 397 45.58 -15.17 21.10
CA GLU A 397 46.09 -15.20 22.47
C GLU A 397 44.89 -15.24 23.43
N PRO A 398 44.82 -16.20 24.37
CA PRO A 398 43.69 -16.32 25.27
C PRO A 398 43.49 -15.01 26.03
N GLY A 399 42.23 -14.59 26.13
CA GLY A 399 41.87 -13.39 26.88
C GLY A 399 42.37 -13.46 28.33
N PRO A 400 42.62 -12.30 28.97
CA PRO A 400 43.12 -12.26 30.35
C PRO A 400 42.20 -13.02 31.31
N GLU A 401 42.77 -13.98 32.07
CA GLU A 401 42.03 -14.79 33.03
C GLU A 401 41.64 -13.96 34.26
N VAL A 402 40.36 -13.97 34.62
CA VAL A 402 39.83 -13.18 35.74
C VAL A 402 39.76 -14.03 37.00
N ASP A 403 40.68 -13.78 37.93
CA ASP A 403 40.63 -14.37 39.28
C ASP A 403 39.51 -13.75 40.13
N ARG A 404 38.56 -14.57 40.56
CA ARG A 404 37.38 -14.16 41.35
C ARG A 404 37.69 -13.83 42.82
N ASN A 405 38.89 -14.13 43.30
CA ASN A 405 39.32 -13.81 44.66
C ASN A 405 39.86 -12.37 44.79
N LYS A 406 40.04 -11.69 43.66
CA LYS A 406 40.53 -10.30 43.59
C LYS A 406 39.39 -9.33 43.24
N PRO A 407 39.55 -8.03 43.54
CA PRO A 407 38.53 -7.04 43.18
C PRO A 407 38.42 -6.93 41.64
N VAL A 408 37.20 -7.21 41.16
CA VAL A 408 36.82 -7.14 39.74
C VAL A 408 36.22 -5.78 39.38
N THR A 409 36.51 -5.31 38.19
CA THR A 409 35.97 -4.10 37.57
C THR A 409 35.33 -4.42 36.23
N LYS A 410 34.26 -3.70 35.88
CA LYS A 410 33.54 -3.88 34.61
C LYS A 410 33.71 -2.63 33.76
N ILE A 411 34.39 -2.76 32.63
CA ILE A 411 34.69 -1.66 31.73
C ILE A 411 33.79 -1.75 30.49
N GLN A 412 33.11 -0.65 30.18
CA GLN A 412 32.26 -0.57 29.00
C GLN A 412 33.08 -0.01 27.83
N VAL A 413 33.28 -0.80 26.77
CA VAL A 413 33.98 -0.37 25.57
C VAL A 413 32.97 -0.09 24.45
N ARG A 414 33.00 1.12 23.90
CA ARG A 414 32.29 1.47 22.66
C ARG A 414 33.21 1.22 21.47
N LEU A 415 32.85 0.26 20.63
CA LEU A 415 33.63 -0.12 19.45
C LEU A 415 33.36 0.84 18.28
N SER A 416 34.26 0.85 17.30
CA SER A 416 34.14 1.73 16.12
C SER A 416 33.02 1.32 15.15
N ASP A 417 32.49 0.10 15.27
CA ASP A 417 31.31 -0.36 14.53
C ASP A 417 29.98 0.15 15.12
N GLY A 418 30.05 0.93 16.22
CA GLY A 418 28.90 1.45 16.96
C GLY A 418 28.36 0.48 18.01
N SER A 419 28.87 -0.75 18.08
CA SER A 419 28.50 -1.72 19.09
C SER A 419 29.20 -1.45 20.43
N ARG A 420 28.67 -2.05 21.50
CA ARG A 420 29.18 -1.88 22.86
C ARG A 420 29.48 -3.24 23.44
N ILE A 421 30.65 -3.41 24.03
CA ILE A 421 31.05 -4.64 24.71
C ILE A 421 31.40 -4.34 26.17
N LEU A 422 31.18 -5.33 27.04
CA LEU A 422 31.53 -5.27 28.44
C LEU A 422 32.75 -6.16 28.66
N VAL A 423 33.80 -5.58 29.24
CA VAL A 423 35.06 -6.28 29.53
C VAL A 423 35.22 -6.34 31.05
N GLU A 424 35.25 -7.55 31.59
CA GLU A 424 35.43 -7.80 33.02
C GLU A 424 36.90 -8.14 33.30
N LEU A 425 37.53 -7.38 34.19
CA LEU A 425 38.97 -7.48 34.50
C LEU A 425 39.20 -7.25 35.99
N ASN A 426 40.33 -7.72 36.51
CA ASN A 426 40.79 -7.40 37.86
C ASN A 426 41.45 -6.01 37.91
N HIS A 427 41.49 -5.39 39.09
CA HIS A 427 42.14 -4.08 39.27
C HIS A 427 43.63 -4.07 38.88
N ASP A 428 44.30 -5.22 39.00
CA ASP A 428 45.73 -5.42 38.68
C ASP A 428 46.00 -5.51 37.16
N HIS A 429 44.97 -5.67 36.34
CA HIS A 429 45.13 -5.79 34.89
C HIS A 429 45.54 -4.47 34.26
N THR A 430 46.03 -4.54 33.03
CA THR A 430 46.61 -3.42 32.29
C THR A 430 45.71 -2.94 31.16
N VAL A 431 45.99 -1.77 30.60
CA VAL A 431 45.30 -1.28 29.39
C VAL A 431 45.54 -2.22 28.19
N GLY A 432 46.71 -2.87 28.12
CA GLY A 432 46.99 -3.92 27.14
C GLY A 432 46.03 -5.11 27.24
N ASP A 433 45.60 -5.48 28.45
CA ASP A 433 44.62 -6.55 28.68
C ASP A 433 43.24 -6.21 28.13
N ILE A 434 42.84 -4.92 28.17
CA ILE A 434 41.62 -4.45 27.52
C ILE A 434 41.73 -4.66 26.00
N ARG A 435 42.86 -4.30 25.39
CA ARG A 435 43.08 -4.49 23.94
C ARG A 435 43.04 -5.97 23.56
N ARG A 436 43.70 -6.83 24.33
CA ARG A 436 43.66 -8.29 24.15
C ARG A 436 42.24 -8.83 24.28
N SER A 437 41.46 -8.37 25.25
CA SER A 437 40.05 -8.76 25.40
C SER A 437 39.19 -8.33 24.21
N ILE A 438 39.42 -7.14 23.64
CA ILE A 438 38.72 -6.68 22.43
C ILE A 438 39.07 -7.57 21.24
N MET A 439 40.36 -7.90 21.06
CA MET A 439 40.83 -8.76 19.97
C MET A 439 40.32 -10.20 20.10
N SER A 440 40.24 -10.73 21.33
CA SER A 440 39.71 -12.07 21.61
C SER A 440 38.21 -12.17 21.32
N GLN A 441 37.42 -11.18 21.75
CA GLN A 441 35.97 -11.18 21.49
C GLN A 441 35.63 -10.83 20.05
N ARG A 442 36.49 -10.03 19.37
CA ARG A 442 36.28 -9.55 18.01
C ARG A 442 37.59 -9.66 17.19
N PRO A 443 37.85 -10.83 16.58
CA PRO A 443 39.08 -11.09 15.82
C PRO A 443 39.32 -10.10 14.66
N ASN A 444 38.27 -9.48 14.12
CA ASN A 444 38.34 -8.49 13.05
C ASN A 444 39.18 -7.26 13.43
N TYR A 445 39.31 -6.93 14.71
CA TYR A 445 40.14 -5.82 15.19
C TYR A 445 41.60 -6.23 15.46
N SER A 446 41.97 -7.51 15.34
CA SER A 446 43.36 -7.95 15.51
C SER A 446 44.28 -7.42 14.40
N ALA A 447 43.75 -7.31 13.18
CA ALA A 447 44.47 -6.81 12.01
C ALA A 447 44.50 -5.28 11.90
N THR A 448 43.72 -4.56 12.72
CA THR A 448 43.54 -3.11 12.59
C THR A 448 44.13 -2.38 13.79
N GLN A 449 44.90 -1.30 13.55
CA GLN A 449 45.41 -0.47 14.64
C GLN A 449 44.31 0.45 15.19
N PHE A 450 44.12 0.46 16.51
CA PHE A 450 43.13 1.32 17.16
C PHE A 450 43.67 1.93 18.47
N ALA A 451 43.18 3.13 18.78
CA ALA A 451 43.38 3.81 20.05
C ALA A 451 42.21 3.56 21.00
N LEU A 452 42.51 3.52 22.30
CA LEU A 452 41.51 3.53 23.36
C LEU A 452 41.48 4.92 23.99
N MET A 453 40.30 5.51 24.12
CA MET A 453 40.12 6.85 24.69
C MET A 453 39.07 6.85 25.77
N THR A 454 39.26 7.67 26.79
CA THR A 454 38.23 7.95 27.80
C THR A 454 37.22 8.97 27.28
N THR A 455 35.97 8.90 27.74
CA THR A 455 34.91 9.82 27.26
C THR A 455 35.00 11.20 27.90
N PHE A 456 35.23 11.27 29.22
CA PHE A 456 35.35 12.52 29.97
C PHE A 456 36.30 12.36 31.17
N PRO A 457 37.41 13.12 31.25
CA PRO A 457 37.98 13.96 30.19
C PRO A 457 38.44 13.12 28.99
N ASN A 458 38.42 13.68 27.79
CA ASN A 458 38.89 12.96 26.60
C ASN A 458 40.41 12.79 26.64
N LYS A 459 40.88 11.60 27.05
CA LYS A 459 42.29 11.24 27.14
C LYS A 459 42.56 9.92 26.41
N GLU A 460 43.52 9.92 25.50
CA GLU A 460 44.03 8.72 24.82
C GLU A 460 44.89 7.89 25.80
N LEU A 461 44.65 6.58 25.83
CA LEU A 461 45.36 5.62 26.64
C LEU A 461 46.53 5.05 25.83
N GLU A 462 47.64 5.76 25.85
CA GLU A 462 48.86 5.41 25.10
C GLU A 462 49.73 4.36 25.82
N ASN A 463 49.70 4.33 27.15
CA ASN A 463 50.53 3.43 27.95
C ASN A 463 49.82 2.10 28.20
N ASP A 464 50.23 1.07 27.44
CA ASP A 464 49.67 -0.28 27.53
C ASP A 464 50.00 -1.00 28.84
N ALA A 465 51.10 -0.61 29.50
CA ALA A 465 51.55 -1.22 30.75
C ALA A 465 50.89 -0.62 32.01
N ALA A 466 50.16 0.49 31.87
CA ALA A 466 49.49 1.13 33.00
C ALA A 466 48.37 0.24 33.54
N THR A 467 48.30 0.11 34.87
CA THR A 467 47.23 -0.66 35.54
C THR A 467 45.90 0.06 35.46
N LEU A 468 44.78 -0.68 35.53
CA LEU A 468 43.44 -0.10 35.52
C LEU A 468 43.22 0.88 36.69
N HIS A 469 43.84 0.59 37.84
CA HIS A 469 43.78 1.46 39.01
C HIS A 469 44.54 2.78 38.78
N GLU A 470 45.77 2.71 38.28
CA GLU A 470 46.61 3.89 37.98
C GLU A 470 46.01 4.76 36.87
N ALA A 471 45.42 4.14 35.86
CA ALA A 471 44.77 4.82 34.75
C ALA A 471 43.39 5.40 35.12
N LYS A 472 42.89 5.18 36.35
CA LYS A 472 41.55 5.57 36.82
C LYS A 472 40.42 5.04 35.93
N LEU A 473 40.57 3.80 35.46
CA LEU A 473 39.64 3.14 34.54
C LEU A 473 38.67 2.16 35.23
N LEU A 474 38.56 2.24 36.55
CA LEU A 474 37.65 1.39 37.33
C LEU A 474 36.20 1.78 37.03
N ASN A 475 35.39 0.81 36.61
CA ASN A 475 33.99 0.96 36.21
C ASN A 475 33.72 2.11 35.20
N SER A 476 34.69 2.38 34.31
CA SER A 476 34.61 3.50 33.37
C SER A 476 34.17 3.06 31.97
N ALA A 477 33.77 4.06 31.16
CA ALA A 477 33.43 3.88 29.75
C ALA A 477 34.56 4.40 28.85
N ILE A 478 35.03 3.53 27.96
CA ILE A 478 36.13 3.77 27.03
C ILE A 478 35.59 3.67 25.59
N VAL A 479 36.13 4.48 24.69
CA VAL A 479 35.80 4.50 23.27
C VAL A 479 36.99 4.01 22.46
N GLN A 480 36.74 3.07 21.56
CA GLN A 480 37.68 2.64 20.55
C GLN A 480 37.62 3.61 19.36
N LYS A 481 38.78 4.09 18.93
CA LYS A 481 38.93 4.91 17.72
C LYS A 481 39.92 4.21 16.79
N LEU A 482 39.51 3.92 15.56
CA LEU A 482 40.43 3.41 14.54
C LEU A 482 41.43 4.53 14.16
N LYS A 483 42.70 4.16 13.98
CA LYS A 483 43.74 5.10 13.52
C LYS A 483 43.75 5.22 12.01
#